data_AF-A0A9E4USH3-F1
#
_entry.id   AF-A0A9E4USH3-F1
#
_cell.length_a   1.000
_cell.length_b   1.000
_cell.length_c   1.000
_cell.angle_alpha   90.00
_cell.angle_beta   90.00
_cell.angle_gamma   90.00
#
_symmetry.space_group_name_H-M   'P 1'
#
loop_
_entity.id
_entity.type
_entity.pdbx_description
1 polymer ?
#
loop_
_entity_poly.entity_id
_entity_poly.type
_entity_poly.pdbx_seq_one_letter_code
_entity_poly.pdbx_strand_id
1 'polypeptide(L)'
;MPLDLGETMLQLDRVGQNLGRSQQLREDRLRAFLDAASEVSAATAAEKTTFDPDRPFLAAQVTDTLLGKYAPAPPPQDWCVAAVDGSHIDVDRHLPLSCYLVNLGGCTLTYGSQPDASFFSHPEVSDDSGDLYLTDPNNPAQEAALTGPLLGLHRTVRELERLVQAVEDCPAELPILALVDGSLVLWGLSGRAYPPFVKEALVQDRLLVALSRMRDMAERRPLCLAAYVSLPRSTEVVNAARTCLCPFEVGRCRRSCSNRRSALSPCNLANELLDRDLFQRILEPGWRSAVYRTNSSVPRESYGDQQICFFYLHAGEEIARVEIPQWVANDEKLLALSHSLILDQCHRGQGYPVAISEAHEQAVITGADRQLFKQIVSNILDREGLPTYTSEKERSKRTPWV
;
A
#
# COMPACT_ATOMS: atom_id res chain seq x y z
N MET A 1 -18.86 30.84 0.08
CA MET A 1 -17.77 31.67 -0.48
C MET A 1 -16.78 30.74 -1.16
N PRO A 2 -16.38 31.01 -2.41
CA PRO A 2 -15.30 30.27 -3.05
C PRO A 2 -13.96 30.57 -2.37
N LEU A 3 -13.00 29.67 -2.52
CA LEU A 3 -11.62 29.81 -2.05
C LEU A 3 -10.94 31.01 -2.74
N ASP A 4 -10.25 31.87 -1.97
CA ASP A 4 -9.43 32.96 -2.53
C ASP A 4 -8.07 32.42 -2.99
N LEU A 5 -7.96 32.19 -4.29
CA LEU A 5 -6.72 31.71 -4.91
C LEU A 5 -5.64 32.80 -4.96
N GLY A 6 -5.99 34.08 -4.95
CA GLY A 6 -5.03 35.18 -4.95
C GLY A 6 -4.25 35.26 -3.63
N GLU A 7 -4.96 35.16 -2.50
CA GLU A 7 -4.32 35.09 -1.19
C GLU A 7 -3.46 33.82 -1.05
N THR A 8 -3.98 32.68 -1.54
CA THR A 8 -3.26 31.40 -1.49
C THR A 8 -1.96 31.44 -2.31
N MET A 9 -1.96 32.05 -3.51
CA MET A 9 -0.77 32.19 -4.34
C MET A 9 0.36 32.95 -3.62
N LEU A 10 0.05 34.07 -2.96
CA LEU A 10 1.04 34.85 -2.22
C LEU A 10 1.68 34.06 -1.07
N GLN A 11 0.91 33.18 -0.42
CA GLN A 11 1.44 32.30 0.62
C GLN A 11 2.35 31.22 0.02
N LEU A 12 1.98 30.64 -1.13
CA LEU A 12 2.78 29.63 -1.82
C LEU A 12 4.12 30.18 -2.34
N ASP A 13 4.14 31.42 -2.86
CA ASP A 13 5.38 32.07 -3.31
C ASP A 13 6.39 32.22 -2.16
N ARG A 14 5.93 32.61 -0.97
CA ARG A 14 6.78 32.69 0.24
C ARG A 14 7.32 31.32 0.65
N VAL A 15 6.50 30.27 0.54
CA VAL A 15 6.94 28.89 0.81
C VAL A 15 8.02 28.47 -0.20
N GLY A 16 7.84 28.76 -1.48
CA GLY A 16 8.79 28.45 -2.55
C GLY A 16 10.17 29.08 -2.33
N GLN A 17 10.21 30.36 -1.95
CA GLN A 17 11.49 31.05 -1.68
C GLN A 17 12.26 30.46 -0.48
N ASN A 18 11.55 30.04 0.57
CA ASN A 18 12.17 29.42 1.75
C ASN A 18 12.69 28.00 1.47
N LEU A 19 12.05 27.27 0.54
CA LEU A 19 12.47 25.92 0.14
C LEU A 19 13.86 25.92 -0.51
N GLY A 20 14.15 26.88 -1.40
CA GLY A 20 15.43 26.91 -2.14
C GLY A 20 16.67 27.02 -1.25
N ARG A 21 16.64 27.83 -0.17
CA ARG A 21 17.76 27.92 0.78
C ARG A 21 17.90 26.69 1.67
N SER A 22 16.78 26.04 2.01
CA SER A 22 16.75 24.80 2.80
C SER A 22 17.26 23.59 2.00
N GLN A 23 17.11 23.63 0.68
CA GLN A 23 17.47 22.52 -0.21
C GLN A 23 18.96 22.21 -0.19
N GLN A 24 19.85 23.21 -0.28
CA GLN A 24 21.29 22.95 -0.26
C GLN A 24 21.75 22.30 1.05
N LEU A 25 21.27 22.79 2.20
CA LEU A 25 21.57 22.20 3.51
C LEU A 25 21.03 20.78 3.64
N ARG A 26 19.88 20.48 3.02
CA ARG A 26 19.31 19.12 2.96
C ARG A 26 20.18 18.20 2.10
N GLU A 27 20.63 18.66 0.94
CA GLU A 27 21.51 17.90 0.04
C GLU A 27 22.85 17.57 0.68
N ASP A 28 23.50 18.55 1.32
CA ASP A 28 24.77 18.33 2.01
C ASP A 28 24.62 17.33 3.16
N ARG A 29 23.49 17.41 3.89
CA ARG A 29 23.15 16.45 4.95
C ARG A 29 22.87 15.05 4.39
N LEU A 30 22.14 14.94 3.28
CA LEU A 30 21.87 13.67 2.61
C LEU A 30 23.19 13.02 2.17
N ARG A 31 24.10 13.78 1.57
CA ARG A 31 25.42 13.29 1.17
C ARG A 31 26.21 12.76 2.37
N ALA A 32 26.36 13.55 3.42
CA ALA A 32 27.06 13.13 4.64
C ALA A 32 26.42 11.88 5.28
N PHE A 33 25.08 11.78 5.24
CA PHE A 33 24.36 10.61 5.74
C PHE A 33 24.63 9.36 4.89
N LEU A 34 24.62 9.49 3.57
CA LEU A 34 24.91 8.40 2.63
C LEU A 34 26.36 7.92 2.74
N ASP A 35 27.32 8.84 2.84
CA ASP A 35 28.74 8.51 3.00
C ASP A 35 28.93 7.67 4.27
N ALA A 36 28.38 8.12 5.41
CA ALA A 36 28.45 7.36 6.67
C ALA A 36 27.71 6.02 6.59
N ALA A 37 26.54 5.97 5.96
CA ALA A 37 25.76 4.74 5.82
C ALA A 37 26.42 3.72 4.89
N SER A 38 27.22 4.17 3.91
CA SER A 38 27.94 3.29 2.97
C SER A 38 29.07 2.49 3.63
N GLU A 39 29.60 2.96 4.75
CA GLU A 39 30.65 2.28 5.53
C GLU A 39 30.09 1.19 6.47
N VAL A 40 28.75 1.10 6.61
CA VAL A 40 28.12 0.13 7.49
C VAL A 40 28.20 -1.28 6.89
N SER A 41 28.84 -2.20 7.61
CA SER A 41 28.89 -3.62 7.19
C SER A 41 27.52 -4.30 7.24
N ALA A 42 27.31 -5.30 6.39
CA ALA A 42 26.10 -6.13 6.40
C ALA A 42 25.82 -6.76 7.77
N ALA A 43 26.87 -7.24 8.46
CA ALA A 43 26.74 -7.83 9.80
C ALA A 43 26.24 -6.81 10.83
N THR A 44 26.81 -5.61 10.84
CA THR A 44 26.36 -4.51 11.73
C THR A 44 24.93 -4.10 11.41
N ALA A 45 24.57 -4.01 10.14
CA ALA A 45 23.21 -3.69 9.72
C ALA A 45 22.22 -4.74 10.20
N ALA A 46 22.50 -6.02 9.99
CA ALA A 46 21.64 -7.12 10.43
C ALA A 46 21.45 -7.15 11.95
N GLU A 47 22.53 -6.99 12.72
CA GLU A 47 22.48 -6.97 14.18
C GLU A 47 21.66 -5.79 14.71
N LYS A 48 22.03 -4.56 14.30
CA LYS A 48 21.48 -3.34 14.89
C LYS A 48 20.04 -3.04 14.47
N THR A 49 19.57 -3.59 13.36
CA THR A 49 18.23 -3.31 12.80
C THR A 49 17.16 -4.34 13.20
N THR A 50 17.52 -5.28 14.07
CA THR A 50 16.54 -6.15 14.72
C THR A 50 15.48 -5.33 15.48
N PHE A 51 14.28 -5.90 15.59
CA PHE A 51 13.18 -5.25 16.30
C PHE A 51 13.53 -5.04 17.77
N ASP A 52 13.28 -3.83 18.26
CA ASP A 52 13.46 -3.46 19.66
C ASP A 52 12.24 -2.66 20.14
N PRO A 53 11.54 -3.09 21.21
CA PRO A 53 10.33 -2.42 21.71
C PRO A 53 10.62 -1.06 22.36
N ASP A 54 11.87 -0.76 22.70
CA ASP A 54 12.27 0.55 23.23
C ASP A 54 12.52 1.59 22.13
N ARG A 55 12.56 1.16 20.86
CA ARG A 55 12.73 2.04 19.71
C ARG A 55 11.43 2.80 19.38
N PRO A 56 11.41 4.15 19.43
CA PRO A 56 10.20 4.93 19.21
C PRO A 56 9.89 5.21 17.73
N PHE A 57 10.58 4.52 16.81
CA PHE A 57 10.48 4.73 15.38
C PHE A 57 10.59 3.41 14.64
N LEU A 58 9.98 3.34 13.46
CA LEU A 58 10.02 2.16 12.62
C LEU A 58 11.33 2.15 11.81
N ALA A 59 12.11 1.08 11.94
CA ALA A 59 13.32 0.83 11.17
C ALA A 59 13.17 -0.50 10.44
N ALA A 60 13.55 -0.55 9.16
CA ALA A 60 13.57 -1.79 8.40
C ALA A 60 14.59 -2.75 9.00
N GLN A 61 14.29 -4.04 9.01
CA GLN A 61 15.30 -5.06 9.29
C GLN A 61 16.10 -5.33 8.01
N VAL A 62 17.42 -5.22 8.10
CA VAL A 62 18.36 -5.47 7.00
C VAL A 62 18.86 -6.91 7.13
N THR A 63 18.81 -7.68 6.04
CA THR A 63 19.30 -9.07 6.01
C THR A 63 20.52 -9.27 5.12
N ASP A 64 20.76 -8.34 4.20
CA ASP A 64 21.92 -8.32 3.30
C ASP A 64 22.65 -6.97 3.48
N THR A 65 22.68 -6.13 2.44
CA THR A 65 23.40 -4.86 2.40
C THR A 65 22.45 -3.71 2.72
N LEU A 66 22.93 -2.72 3.46
CA LEU A 66 22.10 -1.57 3.87
C LEU A 66 21.71 -0.67 2.68
N LEU A 67 22.63 -0.46 1.73
CA LEU A 67 22.45 0.40 0.56
C LEU A 67 22.79 -0.33 -0.75
N GLY A 68 22.50 -1.64 -0.83
CA GLY A 68 22.77 -2.44 -2.03
C GLY A 68 22.00 -1.95 -3.26
N LYS A 69 22.57 -2.19 -4.44
CA LYS A 69 21.99 -1.84 -5.73
C LYS A 69 22.09 -3.00 -6.72
N TYR A 70 21.00 -3.27 -7.44
CA TYR A 70 20.86 -4.44 -8.29
C TYR A 70 20.22 -4.05 -9.63
N ALA A 71 20.87 -4.41 -10.73
CA ALA A 71 20.36 -4.18 -12.08
C ALA A 71 19.20 -5.15 -12.42
N PRO A 72 18.24 -4.74 -13.27
CA PRO A 72 17.15 -5.61 -13.68
C PRO A 72 17.64 -6.73 -14.62
N ALA A 73 16.97 -7.88 -14.56
CA ALA A 73 17.09 -8.91 -15.57
C ALA A 73 16.13 -8.60 -16.74
N PRO A 74 16.37 -9.13 -17.95
CA PRO A 74 15.37 -9.04 -19.02
C PRO A 74 14.11 -9.83 -18.62
N PRO A 75 12.91 -9.31 -18.91
CA PRO A 75 11.69 -10.06 -18.68
C PRO A 75 11.63 -11.29 -19.60
N PRO A 76 10.92 -12.37 -19.19
CA PRO A 76 10.60 -13.47 -20.09
C PRO A 76 9.82 -12.98 -21.32
N GLN A 77 9.94 -13.70 -22.43
CA GLN A 77 9.28 -13.35 -23.70
C GLN A 77 7.75 -13.39 -23.57
N ASP A 78 7.23 -14.47 -22.95
CA ASP A 78 5.81 -14.70 -22.74
C ASP A 78 5.52 -14.70 -21.24
N TRP A 79 4.56 -13.89 -20.79
CA TRP A 79 4.20 -13.76 -19.38
C TRP A 79 2.85 -13.06 -19.21
N CYS A 80 2.33 -13.10 -17.98
CA CYS A 80 1.03 -12.54 -17.64
C CYS A 80 1.12 -11.64 -16.41
N VAL A 81 0.30 -10.58 -16.38
CA VAL A 81 0.07 -9.77 -15.17
C VAL A 81 -1.41 -9.79 -14.84
N ALA A 82 -1.74 -9.88 -13.55
CA ALA A 82 -3.09 -9.70 -13.05
C ALA A 82 -3.09 -8.59 -12.00
N ALA A 83 -4.07 -7.70 -12.05
CA ALA A 83 -4.24 -6.64 -11.07
C ALA A 83 -5.73 -6.45 -10.75
N VAL A 84 -6.01 -6.11 -9.49
CA VAL A 84 -7.35 -5.83 -8.99
C VAL A 84 -7.29 -4.60 -8.11
N ASP A 85 -8.27 -3.70 -8.29
CA ASP A 85 -8.51 -2.55 -7.44
C ASP A 85 -9.98 -2.54 -7.01
N GLY A 86 -10.28 -1.74 -5.99
CA GLY A 86 -11.60 -1.63 -5.41
C GLY A 86 -11.99 -0.20 -5.11
N SER A 87 -13.25 0.13 -5.35
CA SER A 87 -13.86 1.32 -4.79
C SER A 87 -15.16 0.98 -4.06
N HIS A 88 -15.63 1.90 -3.21
CA HIS A 88 -16.82 1.65 -2.43
C HIS A 88 -17.68 2.89 -2.23
N ILE A 89 -18.97 2.66 -1.96
CA ILE A 89 -19.91 3.61 -1.37
C ILE A 89 -20.12 3.15 0.06
N ASP A 90 -19.75 4.00 1.01
CA ASP A 90 -19.89 3.75 2.44
C ASP A 90 -21.37 3.77 2.86
N VAL A 91 -21.66 3.25 4.05
CA VAL A 91 -23.00 3.26 4.63
C VAL A 91 -23.45 4.71 4.83
N ASP A 92 -24.47 5.12 4.08
CA ASP A 92 -25.01 6.47 4.14
C ASP A 92 -26.21 6.53 5.09
N ARG A 93 -26.01 7.18 6.25
CA ARG A 93 -27.09 7.48 7.22
C ARG A 93 -28.24 8.33 6.68
N HIS A 94 -28.08 8.90 5.49
CA HIS A 94 -29.13 9.66 4.81
C HIS A 94 -29.94 8.81 3.83
N LEU A 95 -29.55 7.55 3.62
CA LEU A 95 -30.37 6.58 2.92
C LEU A 95 -31.25 5.83 3.92
N PRO A 96 -32.51 5.55 3.56
CA PRO A 96 -33.41 4.72 4.36
C PRO A 96 -32.99 3.24 4.43
N LEU A 97 -32.12 2.79 3.52
CA LEU A 97 -31.52 1.45 3.52
C LEU A 97 -30.08 1.54 4.02
N SER A 98 -29.79 0.87 5.13
CA SER A 98 -28.42 0.63 5.58
C SER A 98 -27.77 -0.38 4.63
N CYS A 99 -26.91 0.11 3.74
CA CYS A 99 -26.14 -0.72 2.83
C CYS A 99 -24.83 -0.03 2.48
N TYR A 100 -23.83 -0.82 2.10
CA TYR A 100 -22.66 -0.33 1.38
C TYR A 100 -22.57 -1.04 0.02
N LEU A 101 -21.83 -0.42 -0.90
CA LEU A 101 -21.50 -1.02 -2.19
C LEU A 101 -19.99 -1.16 -2.27
N VAL A 102 -19.48 -2.33 -2.62
CA VAL A 102 -18.09 -2.55 -3.03
C VAL A 102 -18.09 -2.90 -4.51
N ASN A 103 -17.33 -2.16 -5.31
CA ASN A 103 -17.04 -2.52 -6.69
C ASN A 103 -15.59 -2.97 -6.81
N LEU A 104 -15.39 -4.21 -7.27
CA LEU A 104 -14.06 -4.75 -7.56
C LEU A 104 -13.86 -4.76 -9.08
N GLY A 105 -12.82 -4.05 -9.53
CA GLY A 105 -12.42 -4.00 -10.93
C GLY A 105 -11.04 -4.59 -11.11
N GLY A 106 -10.75 -5.15 -12.27
CA GLY A 106 -9.44 -5.73 -12.52
C GLY A 106 -9.19 -6.09 -13.97
N CYS A 107 -7.95 -6.49 -14.23
CA CYS A 107 -7.53 -6.98 -15.53
C CYS A 107 -6.51 -8.09 -15.42
N THR A 108 -6.44 -8.89 -16.48
CA THR A 108 -5.38 -9.84 -16.76
C THR A 108 -4.83 -9.54 -18.15
N LEU A 109 -3.53 -9.23 -18.23
CA LEU A 109 -2.86 -8.88 -19.48
C LEU A 109 -1.78 -9.92 -19.78
N THR A 110 -1.88 -10.56 -20.94
CA THR A 110 -0.90 -11.52 -21.45
C THR A 110 -0.01 -10.84 -22.49
N TYR A 111 1.31 -10.97 -22.32
CA TYR A 111 2.32 -10.42 -23.21
C TYR A 111 3.10 -11.54 -23.90
N GLY A 112 3.65 -11.22 -25.07
CA GLY A 112 4.53 -12.10 -25.81
C GLY A 112 3.93 -12.57 -27.14
N SER A 113 4.06 -13.86 -27.43
CA SER A 113 3.70 -14.50 -28.69
C SER A 113 2.19 -14.60 -28.92
N GLN A 114 1.41 -14.70 -27.85
CA GLN A 114 -0.06 -14.76 -27.88
C GLN A 114 -0.64 -13.69 -26.96
N PRO A 115 -0.58 -12.41 -27.36
CA PRO A 115 -1.06 -11.33 -26.51
C PRO A 115 -2.58 -11.38 -26.36
N ASP A 116 -3.06 -11.13 -25.14
CA ASP A 116 -4.47 -11.09 -24.80
C ASP A 116 -4.73 -10.13 -23.63
N ALA A 117 -5.96 -9.64 -23.50
CA ALA A 117 -6.36 -8.77 -22.41
C ALA A 117 -7.80 -9.07 -22.00
N SER A 118 -8.00 -9.33 -20.71
CA SER A 118 -9.32 -9.49 -20.11
C SER A 118 -9.52 -8.49 -18.98
N PHE A 119 -10.75 -7.98 -18.88
CA PHE A 119 -11.14 -6.96 -17.91
C PHE A 119 -12.43 -7.39 -17.23
N PHE A 120 -12.61 -7.00 -15.98
CA PHE A 120 -13.86 -7.21 -15.27
C PHE A 120 -14.18 -6.06 -14.33
N SER A 121 -15.47 -5.87 -14.07
CA SER A 121 -16.00 -4.97 -13.04
C SER A 121 -17.18 -5.66 -12.38
N HIS A 122 -17.13 -5.81 -11.05
CA HIS A 122 -18.11 -6.57 -10.28
C HIS A 122 -18.58 -5.78 -9.05
N PRO A 123 -19.74 -5.10 -9.15
CA PRO A 123 -20.37 -4.42 -8.03
C PRO A 123 -21.18 -5.39 -7.16
N GLU A 124 -21.02 -5.29 -5.84
CA GLU A 124 -21.76 -6.06 -4.85
C GLU A 124 -22.31 -5.13 -3.75
N VAL A 125 -23.61 -5.20 -3.51
CA VAL A 125 -24.29 -4.48 -2.43
C VAL A 125 -24.43 -5.41 -1.24
N SER A 126 -24.02 -4.93 -0.07
CA SER A 126 -24.18 -5.61 1.21
C SER A 126 -25.17 -4.83 2.07
N ASP A 127 -26.07 -5.55 2.75
CA ASP A 127 -27.11 -4.97 3.59
C ASP A 127 -27.10 -5.55 5.02
N ASP A 128 -28.10 -5.17 5.81
CA ASP A 128 -28.23 -5.49 7.24
C ASP A 128 -28.46 -6.99 7.54
N SER A 129 -28.44 -7.89 6.55
CA SER A 129 -28.54 -9.34 6.75
C SER A 129 -27.32 -10.00 7.41
N GLY A 130 -26.44 -9.21 8.04
CA GLY A 130 -25.20 -9.65 8.69
C GLY A 130 -23.92 -9.18 8.01
N ASP A 131 -24.01 -8.51 6.86
CA ASP A 131 -22.84 -8.13 6.07
C ASP A 131 -22.32 -6.71 6.38
N LEU A 132 -22.99 -5.97 7.27
CA LEU A 132 -22.59 -4.62 7.72
C LEU A 132 -21.69 -4.63 8.95
N TYR A 133 -21.52 -5.76 9.62
CA TYR A 133 -20.78 -5.85 10.88
C TYR A 133 -19.83 -7.04 10.85
N LEU A 134 -18.65 -6.86 11.45
CA LEU A 134 -17.84 -7.98 11.91
C LEU A 134 -18.25 -8.29 13.34
N THR A 135 -18.62 -9.53 13.61
CA THR A 135 -19.06 -10.00 14.93
C THR A 135 -17.97 -10.88 15.54
N ASP A 136 -17.72 -10.72 16.85
CA ASP A 136 -16.79 -11.59 17.58
C ASP A 136 -17.38 -13.01 17.70
N PRO A 137 -16.71 -14.05 17.14
CA PRO A 137 -17.19 -15.43 17.23
C PRO A 137 -17.36 -15.95 18.67
N ASN A 138 -16.60 -15.40 19.61
CA ASN A 138 -16.63 -15.80 21.02
C ASN A 138 -17.62 -14.97 21.86
N ASN A 139 -18.05 -13.81 21.35
CA ASN A 139 -18.99 -12.93 22.03
C ASN A 139 -19.84 -12.16 21.01
N PRO A 140 -20.98 -12.72 20.57
CA PRO A 140 -21.83 -12.08 19.56
C PRO A 140 -22.37 -10.70 19.91
N ALA A 141 -22.27 -10.26 21.18
CA ALA A 141 -22.62 -8.91 21.58
C ALA A 141 -21.54 -7.87 21.24
N GLN A 142 -20.34 -8.30 20.82
CA GLN A 142 -19.28 -7.43 20.32
C GLN A 142 -19.26 -7.41 18.81
N GLU A 143 -19.45 -6.21 18.25
CA GLU A 143 -19.53 -5.99 16.82
C GLU A 143 -18.74 -4.75 16.42
N ALA A 144 -18.23 -4.76 15.19
CA ALA A 144 -17.58 -3.63 14.55
C ALA A 144 -18.23 -3.34 13.20
N ALA A 145 -18.87 -2.17 13.08
CA ALA A 145 -19.52 -1.75 11.85
C ALA A 145 -18.50 -1.55 10.72
N LEU A 146 -18.74 -2.19 9.57
CA LEU A 146 -17.99 -2.03 8.34
C LEU A 146 -18.29 -0.68 7.69
N THR A 147 -17.71 0.37 8.26
CA THR A 147 -17.83 1.76 7.78
C THR A 147 -16.49 2.45 7.76
N GLY A 148 -16.38 3.51 6.95
CA GLY A 148 -15.20 4.36 6.86
C GLY A 148 -13.90 3.58 6.66
N PRO A 149 -12.88 3.79 7.51
CA PRO A 149 -11.60 3.09 7.38
C PRO A 149 -11.70 1.57 7.47
N LEU A 150 -12.66 1.02 8.23
CA LEU A 150 -12.79 -0.45 8.36
C LEU A 150 -13.38 -1.07 7.09
N LEU A 151 -14.34 -0.40 6.45
CA LEU A 151 -14.84 -0.81 5.13
C LEU A 151 -13.73 -0.76 4.07
N GLY A 152 -12.86 0.24 4.12
CA GLY A 152 -11.66 0.31 3.27
C GLY A 152 -10.72 -0.89 3.45
N LEU A 153 -10.47 -1.31 4.70
CA LEU A 153 -9.66 -2.51 4.99
C LEU A 153 -10.34 -3.79 4.50
N HIS A 154 -11.65 -3.92 4.73
CA HIS A 154 -12.45 -5.04 4.24
C HIS A 154 -12.38 -5.14 2.71
N ARG A 155 -12.50 -4.01 2.02
CA ARG A 155 -12.35 -3.92 0.56
C ARG A 155 -10.96 -4.37 0.11
N THR A 156 -9.88 -3.91 0.75
CA THR A 156 -8.51 -4.34 0.40
C THR A 156 -8.28 -5.85 0.55
N VAL A 157 -8.90 -6.48 1.54
CA VAL A 157 -8.86 -7.95 1.66
C VAL A 157 -9.61 -8.61 0.50
N ARG A 158 -10.79 -8.09 0.13
CA ARG A 158 -11.56 -8.58 -1.02
C ARG A 158 -10.86 -8.40 -2.36
N GLU A 159 -10.13 -7.29 -2.54
CA GLU A 159 -9.28 -7.04 -3.72
C GLU A 159 -8.25 -8.17 -3.88
N LEU A 160 -7.56 -8.53 -2.78
CA LEU A 160 -6.57 -9.62 -2.82
C LEU A 160 -7.23 -10.98 -3.07
N GLU A 161 -8.36 -11.28 -2.44
CA GLU A 161 -9.10 -12.52 -2.69
C GLU A 161 -9.54 -12.65 -4.15
N ARG A 162 -9.98 -11.54 -4.76
CA ARG A 162 -10.34 -11.52 -6.18
C ARG A 162 -9.11 -11.60 -7.08
N LEU A 163 -7.97 -11.04 -6.67
CA LEU A 163 -6.70 -11.21 -7.37
C LEU A 163 -6.24 -12.68 -7.39
N VAL A 164 -6.44 -13.42 -6.30
CA VAL A 164 -6.19 -14.87 -6.27
C VAL A 164 -6.99 -15.58 -7.36
N GLN A 165 -8.29 -15.28 -7.47
CA GLN A 165 -9.15 -15.87 -8.50
C GLN A 165 -8.68 -15.50 -9.92
N ALA A 166 -8.34 -14.22 -10.15
CA ALA A 166 -7.82 -13.78 -11.44
C ALA A 166 -6.52 -14.50 -11.85
N VAL A 167 -5.65 -14.80 -10.89
CA VAL A 167 -4.42 -15.58 -11.12
C VAL A 167 -4.70 -17.05 -11.39
N GLU A 168 -5.73 -17.64 -10.78
CA GLU A 168 -6.18 -19.00 -11.06
C GLU A 168 -6.67 -19.16 -12.51
N ASP A 169 -7.32 -18.12 -13.04
CA ASP A 169 -7.80 -18.07 -14.42
C ASP A 169 -6.70 -17.80 -15.46
N CYS A 170 -5.49 -17.41 -15.04
CA CYS A 170 -4.39 -17.13 -15.95
C CYS A 170 -3.75 -18.41 -16.53
N PRO A 171 -3.20 -18.37 -17.76
CA PRO A 171 -2.53 -19.53 -18.37
C PRO A 171 -1.47 -20.17 -17.46
N ALA A 172 -1.57 -21.47 -17.20
CA ALA A 172 -0.74 -22.18 -16.21
C ALA A 172 0.77 -22.20 -16.56
N GLU A 173 1.11 -22.18 -17.85
CA GLU A 173 2.49 -22.28 -18.34
C GLU A 173 3.26 -20.95 -18.29
N LEU A 174 2.55 -19.82 -18.13
CA LEU A 174 3.17 -18.50 -18.16
C LEU A 174 3.63 -18.05 -16.77
N PRO A 175 4.80 -17.39 -16.67
CA PRO A 175 5.17 -16.62 -15.49
C PRO A 175 4.13 -15.53 -15.21
N ILE A 176 3.78 -15.34 -13.94
CA ILE A 176 2.75 -14.39 -13.51
C ILE A 176 3.31 -13.36 -12.53
N LEU A 177 2.97 -12.09 -12.79
CA LEU A 177 3.00 -11.02 -11.82
C LEU A 177 1.57 -10.74 -11.31
N ALA A 178 1.31 -11.01 -10.04
CA ALA A 178 0.10 -10.54 -9.37
C ALA A 178 0.42 -9.21 -8.69
N LEU A 179 -0.32 -8.16 -9.03
CA LEU A 179 0.03 -6.79 -8.68
C LEU A 179 -1.10 -6.10 -7.91
N VAL A 180 -0.75 -5.49 -6.79
CA VAL A 180 -1.66 -4.75 -5.90
C VAL A 180 -1.25 -3.27 -5.89
N ASP A 181 -2.22 -2.36 -5.92
CA ASP A 181 -1.96 -0.94 -5.67
C ASP A 181 -1.82 -0.64 -4.18
N GLY A 182 -0.76 0.06 -3.80
CA GLY A 182 -0.50 0.38 -2.41
C GLY A 182 0.30 -0.71 -1.68
N SER A 183 -0.21 -1.19 -0.56
CA SER A 183 0.60 -1.86 0.49
C SER A 183 0.01 -3.20 0.89
N LEU A 184 0.86 -4.23 0.99
CA LEU A 184 0.48 -5.53 1.57
C LEU A 184 0.37 -5.46 3.09
N VAL A 185 0.95 -4.42 3.71
CA VAL A 185 0.77 -4.14 5.13
C VAL A 185 -0.56 -3.40 5.35
N LEU A 186 -1.48 -4.00 6.10
CA LEU A 186 -2.75 -3.37 6.51
C LEU A 186 -2.53 -2.34 7.63
N TRP A 187 -1.92 -1.20 7.29
CA TRP A 187 -1.53 -0.16 8.25
C TRP A 187 -2.67 0.33 9.15
N GLY A 188 -3.92 0.35 8.66
CA GLY A 188 -5.10 0.75 9.43
C GLY A 188 -5.38 -0.12 10.66
N LEU A 189 -4.84 -1.34 10.70
CA LEU A 189 -4.91 -2.24 11.85
C LEU A 189 -3.75 -2.06 12.85
N SER A 190 -2.83 -1.11 12.60
CA SER A 190 -1.74 -0.82 13.51
C SER A 190 -2.25 -0.19 14.81
N GLY A 191 -1.61 -0.54 15.93
CA GLY A 191 -2.01 -0.05 17.25
C GLY A 191 -3.29 -0.72 17.78
N ARG A 192 -4.08 0.05 18.53
CA ARG A 192 -5.25 -0.41 19.30
C ARG A 192 -6.57 0.24 18.84
N ALA A 193 -6.64 0.69 17.59
CA ALA A 193 -7.84 1.34 17.04
C ALA A 193 -9.03 0.37 16.93
N TYR A 194 -8.75 -0.91 16.68
CA TYR A 194 -9.76 -1.95 16.55
C TYR A 194 -9.60 -3.04 17.61
N PRO A 195 -10.70 -3.66 18.07
CA PRO A 195 -10.65 -4.85 18.91
C PRO A 195 -9.87 -6.01 18.25
N PRO A 196 -9.33 -6.95 19.04
CA PRO A 196 -8.57 -8.09 18.51
C PRO A 196 -9.31 -8.92 17.47
N PHE A 197 -10.60 -9.19 17.67
CA PHE A 197 -11.41 -10.02 16.75
C PHE A 197 -11.48 -9.44 15.33
N VAL A 198 -11.40 -8.12 15.17
CA VAL A 198 -11.37 -7.47 13.85
C VAL A 198 -10.08 -7.82 13.09
N LYS A 199 -8.95 -7.86 13.81
CA LYS A 199 -7.68 -8.28 13.20
C LYS A 199 -7.71 -9.76 12.86
N GLU A 200 -8.30 -10.58 13.71
CA GLU A 200 -8.48 -12.02 13.44
C GLU A 200 -9.31 -12.24 12.18
N ALA A 201 -10.51 -11.65 12.11
CA ALA A 201 -11.44 -11.77 10.99
C ALA A 201 -10.90 -11.28 9.65
N LEU A 202 -10.12 -10.19 9.62
CA LEU A 202 -9.57 -9.64 8.37
C LEU A 202 -8.19 -10.23 8.02
N VAL A 203 -7.34 -10.49 9.01
CA VAL A 203 -5.96 -10.95 8.76
C VAL A 203 -5.90 -12.46 8.74
N GLN A 204 -6.27 -13.13 9.83
CA GLN A 204 -6.09 -14.59 9.95
C GLN A 204 -7.03 -15.33 9.01
N ASP A 205 -8.32 -14.99 9.07
CA ASP A 205 -9.35 -15.76 8.38
C ASP A 205 -9.41 -15.49 6.87
N ARG A 206 -8.77 -14.41 6.40
CA ARG A 206 -8.93 -13.93 5.02
C ARG A 206 -7.63 -13.56 4.34
N LEU A 207 -6.94 -12.50 4.79
CA LEU A 207 -5.70 -12.04 4.15
C LEU A 207 -4.65 -13.16 4.06
N LEU A 208 -4.36 -13.84 5.18
CA LEU A 208 -3.37 -14.91 5.21
C LEU A 208 -3.82 -16.15 4.44
N VAL A 209 -5.13 -16.41 4.37
CA VAL A 209 -5.67 -17.46 3.51
C VAL A 209 -5.39 -17.15 2.04
N ALA A 210 -5.63 -15.91 1.60
CA ALA A 210 -5.34 -15.47 0.23
C ALA A 210 -3.84 -15.53 -0.08
N LEU A 211 -2.97 -15.05 0.82
CA LEU A 211 -1.52 -15.12 0.66
C LEU A 211 -1.01 -16.58 0.63
N SER A 212 -1.60 -17.47 1.43
CA SER A 212 -1.24 -18.89 1.44
C SER A 212 -1.58 -19.55 0.10
N ARG A 213 -2.77 -19.27 -0.45
CA ARG A 213 -3.18 -19.77 -1.77
C ARG A 213 -2.21 -19.31 -2.87
N MET A 214 -1.78 -18.04 -2.84
CA MET A 214 -0.77 -17.54 -3.78
C MET A 214 0.57 -18.26 -3.63
N ARG A 215 1.01 -18.50 -2.39
CA ARG A 215 2.24 -19.25 -2.12
C ARG A 215 2.14 -20.69 -2.65
N ASP A 216 1.04 -21.38 -2.39
CA ASP A 216 0.81 -22.76 -2.85
C ASP A 216 0.81 -22.86 -4.39
N MET A 217 0.29 -21.83 -5.08
CA MET A 217 0.40 -21.72 -6.54
C MET A 217 1.84 -21.47 -7.00
N ALA A 218 2.59 -20.62 -6.28
CA ALA A 218 3.98 -20.29 -6.60
C ALA A 218 4.93 -21.50 -6.46
N GLU A 219 4.58 -22.52 -5.68
CA GLU A 219 5.33 -23.79 -5.62
C GLU A 219 5.24 -24.59 -6.92
N ARG A 220 4.21 -24.36 -7.74
CA ARG A 220 3.91 -25.16 -8.94
C ARG A 220 4.24 -24.43 -10.23
N ARG A 221 4.28 -23.09 -10.21
CA ARG A 221 4.56 -22.26 -11.37
C ARG A 221 5.19 -20.93 -10.97
N PRO A 222 5.91 -20.23 -11.87
CA PRO A 222 6.50 -18.95 -11.55
C PRO A 222 5.40 -17.89 -11.31
N LEU A 223 5.10 -17.61 -10.05
CA LEU A 223 4.12 -16.61 -9.62
C LEU A 223 4.77 -15.72 -8.57
N CYS A 224 4.78 -14.42 -8.84
CA CYS A 224 5.22 -13.42 -7.88
C CYS A 224 4.05 -12.50 -7.52
N LEU A 225 3.79 -12.36 -6.21
CA LEU A 225 2.89 -11.33 -5.68
C LEU A 225 3.73 -10.11 -5.29
N ALA A 226 3.31 -8.94 -5.74
CA ALA A 226 3.90 -7.67 -5.36
C ALA A 226 2.84 -6.59 -5.17
N ALA A 227 3.14 -5.63 -4.30
CA ALA A 227 2.39 -4.38 -4.20
C ALA A 227 3.28 -3.20 -4.55
N TYR A 228 2.71 -2.23 -5.25
CA TYR A 228 3.43 -1.05 -5.74
C TYR A 228 2.96 0.20 -5.00
N VAL A 229 3.87 0.86 -4.29
CA VAL A 229 3.64 2.15 -3.64
C VAL A 229 4.36 3.24 -4.42
N SER A 230 3.59 4.06 -5.15
CA SER A 230 4.10 5.27 -5.82
C SER A 230 4.45 6.37 -4.81
N LEU A 231 5.48 7.15 -5.12
CA LEU A 231 5.98 8.28 -4.34
C LEU A 231 5.99 8.06 -2.79
N PRO A 232 6.60 6.96 -2.29
CA PRO A 232 6.49 6.53 -0.91
C PRO A 232 7.09 7.57 0.04
N ARG A 233 6.47 7.70 1.22
CA ARG A 233 6.87 8.65 2.29
C ARG A 233 7.46 7.94 3.52
N SER A 234 7.89 6.70 3.36
CA SER A 234 8.52 5.88 4.38
C SER A 234 9.91 6.39 4.76
N THR A 235 10.30 6.07 6.00
CA THR A 235 11.62 6.37 6.57
C THR A 235 12.25 5.11 7.18
N GLU A 236 11.82 3.92 6.76
CA GLU A 236 12.22 2.66 7.41
C GLU A 236 13.72 2.37 7.16
N VAL A 237 14.22 2.60 5.95
CA VAL A 237 15.63 2.39 5.62
C VAL A 237 16.50 3.52 6.17
N VAL A 238 16.03 4.77 6.09
CA VAL A 238 16.65 5.92 6.76
C VAL A 238 16.82 5.63 8.26
N ASN A 239 15.80 5.10 8.90
CA ASN A 239 15.84 4.77 10.32
C ASN A 239 16.70 3.54 10.60
N ALA A 240 16.78 2.57 9.68
CA ALA A 240 17.72 1.45 9.76
C ALA A 240 19.17 1.93 9.72
N ALA A 241 19.52 2.77 8.74
CA ALA A 241 20.83 3.39 8.64
C ALA A 241 21.15 4.26 9.88
N ARG A 242 20.21 5.10 10.31
CA ARG A 242 20.34 5.89 11.55
C ARG A 242 20.66 5.02 12.76
N THR A 243 20.03 3.86 12.85
CA THR A 243 20.25 2.90 13.92
C THR A 243 21.68 2.34 13.90
N CYS A 244 22.18 2.03 12.71
CA CYS A 244 23.54 1.54 12.54
C CYS A 244 24.58 2.57 12.98
N LEU A 245 24.34 3.84 12.64
CA LEU A 245 25.21 4.98 12.97
C LEU A 245 25.08 5.46 14.42
N CYS A 246 24.01 5.08 15.13
CA CYS A 246 23.77 5.54 16.50
C CYS A 246 24.79 4.91 17.47
N PRO A 247 25.55 5.71 18.23
CA PRO A 247 26.47 5.23 19.26
C PRO A 247 25.81 5.08 20.64
N PHE A 248 24.52 5.39 20.76
CA PHE A 248 23.79 5.38 22.03
C PHE A 248 22.93 4.12 22.19
N GLU A 249 22.76 3.70 23.44
CA GLU A 249 21.79 2.68 23.85
C GLU A 249 20.37 3.02 23.41
N VAL A 250 19.60 2.00 23.01
CA VAL A 250 18.26 2.17 22.43
C VAL A 250 17.31 2.88 23.39
N GLY A 251 17.43 2.65 24.71
CA GLY A 251 16.62 3.34 25.73
C GLY A 251 16.75 4.88 25.71
N ARG A 252 17.82 5.43 25.12
CA ARG A 252 17.97 6.90 24.93
C ARG A 252 17.12 7.44 23.79
N CYS A 253 16.75 6.61 22.82
CA CYS A 253 16.00 7.01 21.63
C CYS A 253 14.62 7.58 22.00
N ARG A 254 13.91 7.02 22.99
CA ARG A 254 12.55 7.48 23.39
C ARG A 254 12.46 8.96 23.72
N ARG A 255 13.55 9.56 24.20
CA ARG A 255 13.61 10.97 24.60
C ARG A 255 14.18 11.88 23.51
N SER A 256 14.78 11.31 22.46
CA SER A 256 15.69 12.04 21.58
C SER A 256 15.41 11.82 20.10
N CYS A 257 14.59 10.84 19.73
CA CYS A 257 14.36 10.40 18.36
C CYS A 257 12.87 10.15 18.11
N SER A 258 12.43 10.48 16.89
CA SER A 258 11.14 10.14 16.32
C SER A 258 11.33 9.55 14.92
N ASN A 259 10.24 9.17 14.26
CA ASN A 259 10.26 8.69 12.87
C ASN A 259 10.91 9.66 11.87
N ARG A 260 10.95 10.96 12.18
CA ARG A 260 11.44 11.99 11.25
C ARG A 260 12.58 12.84 11.78
N ARG A 261 12.79 12.91 13.09
CA ARG A 261 13.75 13.83 13.69
C ARG A 261 14.50 13.22 14.86
N SER A 262 15.71 13.71 15.10
CA SER A 262 16.47 13.54 16.32
C SER A 262 17.17 14.84 16.69
N ALA A 263 17.32 15.07 18.00
CA ALA A 263 18.08 16.17 18.56
C ALA A 263 19.58 15.85 18.74
N LEU A 264 19.96 14.57 18.63
CA LEU A 264 21.32 14.10 18.90
C LEU A 264 22.09 13.84 17.60
N SER A 265 23.37 14.20 17.58
CA SER A 265 24.31 13.74 16.55
C SER A 265 24.82 12.33 16.87
N PRO A 266 25.01 11.44 15.88
CA PRO A 266 24.82 11.65 14.43
C PRO A 266 23.38 11.39 13.95
N CYS A 267 22.46 11.02 14.83
CA CYS A 267 21.08 10.67 14.47
C CYS A 267 20.31 11.78 13.75
N ASN A 268 20.67 13.04 13.99
CA ASN A 268 20.06 14.21 13.37
C ASN A 268 20.43 14.38 11.88
N LEU A 269 21.44 13.67 11.36
CA LEU A 269 21.74 13.61 9.93
C LEU A 269 20.56 13.03 9.14
N ALA A 270 19.82 12.09 9.73
CA ALA A 270 18.64 11.50 9.13
C ALA A 270 17.39 12.41 9.12
N ASN A 271 17.47 13.61 9.72
CA ASN A 271 16.30 14.45 9.91
C ASN A 271 15.63 14.78 8.57
N GLU A 272 14.32 14.52 8.50
CA GLU A 272 13.46 14.83 7.36
C GLU A 272 13.84 14.15 6.03
N LEU A 273 14.80 13.22 6.03
CA LEU A 273 15.10 12.38 4.89
C LEU A 273 14.06 11.27 4.79
N LEU A 274 13.64 10.98 3.56
CA LEU A 274 12.76 9.87 3.21
C LEU A 274 13.58 8.79 2.52
N ASP A 275 13.14 7.54 2.60
CA ASP A 275 13.83 6.43 1.93
C ASP A 275 14.01 6.69 0.43
N ARG A 276 12.99 7.27 -0.22
CA ARG A 276 13.08 7.67 -1.63
C ARG A 276 14.19 8.68 -1.92
N ASP A 277 14.53 9.55 -0.98
CA ASP A 277 15.59 10.55 -1.20
C ASP A 277 16.96 9.87 -1.28
N LEU A 278 17.16 8.81 -0.50
CA LEU A 278 18.38 8.00 -0.52
C LEU A 278 18.49 7.29 -1.86
N PHE A 279 17.43 6.58 -2.25
CA PHE A 279 17.45 5.76 -3.44
C PHE A 279 17.39 6.56 -4.73
N GLN A 280 16.82 7.77 -4.72
CA GLN A 280 16.90 8.70 -5.84
C GLN A 280 18.35 9.10 -6.16
N ARG A 281 19.23 9.07 -5.14
CA ARG A 281 20.65 9.39 -5.29
C ARG A 281 21.51 8.17 -5.60
N ILE A 282 21.12 6.98 -5.13
CA ILE A 282 21.93 5.75 -5.22
C ILE A 282 21.60 4.91 -6.47
N LEU A 283 20.32 4.80 -6.82
CA LEU A 283 19.86 3.91 -7.89
C LEU A 283 19.97 4.60 -9.24
N GLU A 284 20.32 3.82 -10.25
CA GLU A 284 20.16 4.20 -11.65
C GLU A 284 18.73 3.83 -12.11
N PRO A 285 18.17 4.47 -13.15
CA PRO A 285 16.88 4.07 -13.72
C PRO A 285 16.83 2.58 -14.02
N GLY A 286 15.76 1.91 -13.57
CA GLY A 286 15.54 0.47 -13.68
C GLY A 286 16.19 -0.37 -12.57
N TRP A 287 17.12 0.18 -11.78
CA TRP A 287 17.76 -0.57 -10.70
C TRP A 287 16.88 -0.61 -9.45
N ARG A 288 17.06 -1.66 -8.65
CA ARG A 288 16.44 -1.79 -7.33
C ARG A 288 17.45 -1.75 -6.20
N SER A 289 16.98 -1.43 -5.01
CA SER A 289 17.75 -1.56 -3.78
C SER A 289 17.91 -3.03 -3.33
N ALA A 290 18.65 -3.24 -2.24
CA ALA A 290 18.53 -4.44 -1.42
C ALA A 290 17.09 -4.65 -0.92
N VAL A 291 16.78 -5.88 -0.51
CA VAL A 291 15.49 -6.24 0.10
C VAL A 291 15.59 -6.07 1.61
N TYR A 292 14.57 -5.45 2.18
CA TYR A 292 14.43 -5.24 3.62
C TYR A 292 13.17 -5.92 4.12
N ARG A 293 13.14 -6.27 5.40
CA ARG A 293 11.92 -6.76 6.06
C ARG A 293 11.30 -5.64 6.89
N THR A 294 9.99 -5.45 6.80
CA THR A 294 9.32 -4.45 7.64
C THR A 294 9.23 -4.92 9.09
N ASN A 295 9.47 -4.00 10.03
CA ASN A 295 9.24 -4.22 11.45
C ASN A 295 7.88 -3.69 11.93
N SER A 296 6.97 -3.38 11.00
CA SER A 296 5.62 -2.91 11.32
C SER A 296 4.90 -3.89 12.26
N SER A 297 4.09 -3.37 13.19
CA SER A 297 3.44 -4.20 14.20
C SER A 297 2.52 -5.24 13.58
N VAL A 298 1.77 -4.89 12.52
CA VAL A 298 0.76 -5.78 11.93
C VAL A 298 1.40 -7.05 11.34
N PRO A 299 2.37 -6.98 10.41
CA PRO A 299 3.01 -8.19 9.91
C PRO A 299 3.79 -8.92 10.99
N ARG A 300 4.53 -8.20 11.83
CA ARG A 300 5.38 -8.79 12.88
C ARG A 300 4.58 -9.62 13.89
N GLU A 301 3.38 -9.16 14.25
CA GLU A 301 2.55 -9.80 15.29
C GLU A 301 1.52 -10.78 14.71
N SER A 302 1.11 -10.61 13.44
CA SER A 302 -0.04 -11.33 12.91
C SER A 302 0.24 -12.15 11.66
N TYR A 303 1.30 -11.89 10.86
CA TYR A 303 1.45 -12.58 9.57
C TYR A 303 2.24 -13.89 9.63
N GLY A 304 2.76 -14.28 10.79
CA GLY A 304 3.47 -15.55 10.95
C GLY A 304 4.68 -15.66 10.03
N ASP A 305 4.74 -16.70 9.20
CA ASP A 305 5.76 -16.95 8.18
C ASP A 305 5.56 -16.16 6.88
N GLN A 306 4.44 -15.43 6.74
CA GLN A 306 4.08 -14.64 5.56
C GLN A 306 4.45 -13.16 5.74
N GLN A 307 5.63 -12.93 6.31
CA GLN A 307 6.12 -11.58 6.56
C GLN A 307 6.25 -10.78 5.27
N ILE A 308 6.17 -9.46 5.37
CA ILE A 308 6.32 -8.58 4.22
C ILE A 308 7.75 -8.05 4.16
N CYS A 309 8.36 -8.26 3.01
CA CYS A 309 9.61 -7.66 2.61
C CYS A 309 9.35 -6.53 1.60
N PHE A 310 10.31 -5.66 1.40
CA PHE A 310 10.20 -4.60 0.42
C PHE A 310 11.56 -4.18 -0.13
N PHE A 311 11.57 -3.62 -1.33
CA PHE A 311 12.71 -2.94 -1.92
C PHE A 311 12.24 -1.65 -2.60
N TYR A 312 13.18 -0.77 -2.94
CA TYR A 312 12.91 0.42 -3.72
C TYR A 312 13.33 0.20 -5.17
N LEU A 313 12.50 0.65 -6.11
CA LEU A 313 12.74 0.56 -7.54
C LEU A 313 12.81 1.97 -8.11
N HIS A 314 13.83 2.26 -8.92
CA HIS A 314 13.83 3.47 -9.73
C HIS A 314 13.06 3.22 -11.03
N ALA A 315 11.81 3.68 -11.09
CA ALA A 315 10.90 3.46 -12.23
C ALA A 315 11.08 4.48 -13.38
N GLY A 316 12.26 5.10 -13.50
CA GLY A 316 12.55 6.14 -14.50
C GLY A 316 12.46 7.56 -13.94
N GLU A 317 11.27 8.02 -13.56
CA GLU A 317 11.07 9.38 -13.00
C GLU A 317 10.93 9.40 -11.48
N GLU A 318 10.41 8.32 -10.90
CA GLU A 318 10.23 8.19 -9.46
C GLU A 318 10.98 7.01 -8.85
N ILE A 319 11.13 7.08 -7.54
CA ILE A 319 11.45 5.93 -6.70
C ILE A 319 10.15 5.38 -6.13
N ALA A 320 9.81 4.15 -6.51
CA ALA A 320 8.69 3.41 -5.93
C ALA A 320 9.16 2.47 -4.82
N ARG A 321 8.25 2.14 -3.90
CA ARG A 321 8.45 1.03 -2.95
C ARG A 321 7.65 -0.16 -3.44
N VAL A 322 8.32 -1.28 -3.62
CA VAL A 322 7.70 -2.56 -3.97
C VAL A 322 7.69 -3.43 -2.73
N GLU A 323 6.51 -3.85 -2.30
CA GLU A 323 6.34 -4.80 -1.20
C GLU A 323 6.08 -6.20 -1.77
N ILE A 324 6.72 -7.21 -1.19
CA ILE A 324 6.61 -8.60 -1.60
C ILE A 324 6.52 -9.50 -0.37
N PRO A 325 5.78 -10.62 -0.42
CA PRO A 325 5.85 -11.62 0.64
C PRO A 325 7.26 -12.19 0.81
N GLN A 326 7.58 -12.65 2.03
CA GLN A 326 8.89 -13.20 2.36
C GLN A 326 9.27 -14.41 1.48
N TRP A 327 8.30 -15.21 1.06
CA TRP A 327 8.55 -16.35 0.16
C TRP A 327 8.98 -15.91 -1.25
N VAL A 328 8.52 -14.76 -1.76
CA VAL A 328 9.05 -14.15 -3.00
C VAL A 328 10.45 -13.62 -2.76
N ALA A 329 10.69 -12.96 -1.62
CA ALA A 329 11.98 -12.35 -1.30
C ALA A 329 13.11 -13.39 -1.13
N ASN A 330 12.78 -14.57 -0.61
CA ASN A 330 13.73 -15.66 -0.37
C ASN A 330 14.07 -16.47 -1.63
N ASP A 331 13.26 -16.38 -2.69
CA ASP A 331 13.53 -17.02 -3.97
C ASP A 331 14.13 -16.00 -4.95
N GLU A 332 15.42 -16.14 -5.25
CA GLU A 332 16.14 -15.22 -6.14
C GLU A 332 15.52 -15.14 -7.55
N LYS A 333 14.91 -16.22 -8.04
CA LYS A 333 14.26 -16.24 -9.36
C LYS A 333 12.95 -15.46 -9.31
N LEU A 334 12.13 -15.65 -8.28
CA LEU A 334 10.87 -14.90 -8.13
C LEU A 334 11.13 -13.42 -7.86
N LEU A 335 12.16 -13.09 -7.08
CA LEU A 335 12.58 -11.71 -6.86
C LEU A 335 13.05 -11.03 -8.15
N ALA A 336 13.90 -11.71 -8.94
CA ALA A 336 14.35 -11.20 -10.23
C ALA A 336 13.19 -11.05 -11.23
N LEU A 337 12.26 -12.00 -11.25
CA LEU A 337 11.05 -11.95 -12.06
C LEU A 337 10.18 -10.75 -11.66
N SER A 338 9.89 -10.58 -10.37
CA SER A 338 9.10 -9.46 -9.85
C SER A 338 9.70 -8.11 -10.24
N HIS A 339 11.01 -7.93 -10.04
CA HIS A 339 11.72 -6.70 -10.44
C HIS A 339 11.57 -6.43 -11.94
N SER A 340 11.82 -7.44 -12.79
CA SER A 340 11.80 -7.29 -14.24
C SER A 340 10.41 -6.99 -14.78
N LEU A 341 9.39 -7.71 -14.28
CA LEU A 341 8.00 -7.57 -14.74
C LEU A 341 7.37 -6.25 -14.28
N ILE A 342 7.62 -5.81 -13.04
CA ILE A 342 7.13 -4.51 -12.56
C ILE A 342 7.76 -3.38 -13.37
N LEU A 343 9.07 -3.45 -13.65
CA LEU A 343 9.74 -2.44 -14.46
C LEU A 343 9.15 -2.37 -15.88
N ASP A 344 8.88 -3.52 -16.51
CA ASP A 344 8.23 -3.56 -17.83
C ASP A 344 6.82 -2.95 -17.79
N GLN A 345 6.03 -3.20 -16.73
CA GLN A 345 4.74 -2.54 -16.53
C GLN A 345 4.85 -1.03 -16.35
N CYS A 346 5.83 -0.55 -15.60
CA CYS A 346 6.11 0.89 -15.47
C CYS A 346 6.49 1.51 -16.82
N HIS A 347 7.33 0.85 -17.62
CA HIS A 347 7.69 1.36 -18.95
C HIS A 347 6.47 1.48 -19.88
N ARG A 348 5.56 0.49 -19.84
CA ARG A 348 4.32 0.51 -20.64
C ARG A 348 3.33 1.57 -20.16
N GLY A 349 3.24 1.82 -18.85
CA GLY A 349 2.36 2.80 -18.24
C GLY A 349 3.01 4.14 -17.89
N GLN A 350 4.05 4.55 -18.63
CA GLN A 350 4.68 5.87 -18.52
C GLN A 350 5.18 6.22 -17.10
N GLY A 351 5.80 5.26 -16.42
CA GLY A 351 6.37 5.42 -15.07
C GLY A 351 5.54 4.78 -13.97
N TYR A 352 4.31 4.32 -14.27
CA TYR A 352 3.44 3.62 -13.32
C TYR A 352 2.92 2.31 -13.93
N PRO A 353 2.69 1.23 -13.16
CA PRO A 353 2.27 -0.04 -13.74
C PRO A 353 0.92 0.03 -14.46
N VAL A 354 0.91 -0.26 -15.77
CA VAL A 354 -0.31 -0.19 -16.60
C VAL A 354 -1.44 -1.08 -16.08
N ALA A 355 -1.15 -2.30 -15.62
CA ALA A 355 -2.17 -3.19 -15.07
C ALA A 355 -2.90 -2.60 -13.85
N ILE A 356 -2.19 -1.83 -13.01
CA ILE A 356 -2.83 -1.16 -11.87
C ILE A 356 -3.74 -0.04 -12.36
N SER A 357 -3.29 0.79 -13.30
CA SER A 357 -4.12 1.85 -13.90
C SER A 357 -5.38 1.27 -14.53
N GLU A 358 -5.27 0.19 -15.29
CA GLU A 358 -6.42 -0.47 -15.91
C GLU A 358 -7.39 -1.04 -14.86
N ALA A 359 -6.88 -1.69 -13.81
CA ALA A 359 -7.71 -2.19 -12.72
C ALA A 359 -8.46 -1.05 -12.00
N HIS A 360 -7.80 0.09 -11.77
CA HIS A 360 -8.42 1.28 -11.21
C HIS A 360 -9.59 1.77 -12.06
N GLU A 361 -9.39 1.93 -13.37
CA GLU A 361 -10.45 2.37 -14.28
C GLU A 361 -11.68 1.44 -14.26
N GLN A 362 -11.48 0.12 -14.11
CA GLN A 362 -12.61 -0.82 -13.98
C GLN A 362 -13.30 -0.77 -12.59
N ALA A 363 -12.59 -0.33 -11.55
CA ALA A 363 -13.07 -0.33 -10.18
C ALA A 363 -13.75 0.98 -9.78
N VAL A 364 -13.43 2.11 -10.41
CA VAL A 364 -13.86 3.45 -10.03
C VAL A 364 -15.39 3.60 -9.98
N ILE A 365 -15.89 4.03 -8.82
CA ILE A 365 -17.25 4.55 -8.65
C ILE A 365 -17.17 6.08 -8.65
N THR A 366 -17.65 6.69 -9.72
CA THR A 366 -17.62 8.14 -9.93
C THR A 366 -18.63 8.87 -9.05
N GLY A 367 -18.53 10.20 -9.00
CA GLY A 367 -19.53 11.04 -8.33
C GLY A 367 -20.94 10.89 -8.92
N ALA A 368 -21.05 10.65 -10.23
CA ALA A 368 -22.32 10.42 -10.90
C ALA A 368 -22.93 9.06 -10.52
N ASP A 369 -22.11 8.01 -10.48
CA ASP A 369 -22.54 6.66 -10.07
C ASP A 369 -23.10 6.67 -8.64
N ARG A 370 -22.47 7.43 -7.74
CA ARG A 370 -22.95 7.60 -6.36
C ARG A 370 -24.34 8.22 -6.30
N GLN A 371 -24.61 9.22 -7.14
CA GLN A 371 -25.94 9.84 -7.17
C GLN A 371 -26.98 8.90 -7.79
N LEU A 372 -26.62 8.19 -8.85
CA LEU A 372 -27.49 7.21 -9.49
C LEU A 372 -27.81 6.04 -8.55
N PHE A 373 -26.81 5.52 -7.83
CA PHE A 373 -27.01 4.49 -6.80
C PHE A 373 -28.05 4.91 -5.76
N LYS A 374 -27.92 6.14 -5.22
CA LYS A 374 -28.90 6.68 -4.27
C LYS A 374 -30.31 6.75 -4.85
N GLN A 375 -30.45 7.18 -6.10
CA GLN A 375 -31.74 7.23 -6.78
C GLN A 375 -32.34 5.83 -7.00
N ILE A 376 -31.53 4.85 -7.39
CA ILE A 376 -31.97 3.46 -7.57
C ILE A 376 -32.47 2.89 -6.24
N VAL A 377 -31.73 3.09 -5.15
CA VAL A 377 -32.14 2.65 -3.81
C VAL A 377 -33.49 3.27 -3.42
N SER A 378 -33.66 4.60 -3.59
CA SER A 378 -34.95 5.26 -3.31
C SER A 378 -36.09 4.70 -4.15
N ASN A 379 -35.90 4.53 -5.46
CA ASN A 379 -36.93 4.02 -6.36
C ASN A 379 -37.35 2.58 -6.04
N ILE A 380 -36.39 1.73 -5.62
CA ILE A 380 -36.68 0.35 -5.22
C ILE A 380 -37.54 0.35 -3.95
N LEU A 381 -37.17 1.13 -2.94
CA LEU A 381 -37.94 1.20 -1.69
C LEU A 381 -39.35 1.76 -1.91
N ASP A 382 -39.49 2.80 -2.74
CA ASP A 382 -40.79 3.35 -3.13
C ASP A 382 -41.66 2.29 -3.82
N ARG A 383 -41.08 1.48 -4.72
CA ARG A 383 -41.81 0.40 -5.42
C ARG A 383 -42.29 -0.68 -4.45
N GLU A 384 -41.49 -1.02 -3.45
CA GLU A 384 -41.85 -2.00 -2.42
C GLU A 384 -42.73 -1.39 -1.31
N GLY A 385 -43.11 -0.11 -1.41
CA GLY A 385 -43.94 0.58 -0.42
C GLY A 385 -43.23 0.82 0.92
N LEU A 386 -41.90 0.79 0.92
CA LEU A 386 -41.08 1.03 2.10
C LEU A 386 -40.80 2.53 2.28
N PRO A 387 -40.73 3.02 3.53
CA PRO A 387 -40.59 4.44 3.79
C PRO A 387 -39.22 4.98 3.35
N THR A 388 -39.23 6.00 2.48
CA THR A 388 -38.02 6.78 2.14
C THR A 388 -37.90 8.01 3.05
N TYR A 389 -36.93 8.04 3.95
CA TYR A 389 -36.58 9.22 4.72
C TYR A 389 -35.20 9.73 4.34
N THR A 390 -35.11 11.02 4.00
CA THR A 390 -33.85 11.75 3.75
C THR A 390 -33.66 12.81 4.81
N SER A 391 -32.42 13.13 5.21
CA SER A 391 -32.21 14.18 6.22
C SER A 391 -32.63 15.58 5.73
N GLU A 392 -33.20 16.39 6.63
CA GLU A 392 -33.60 17.78 6.35
C GLU A 392 -32.43 18.65 5.86
N LYS A 393 -31.19 18.28 6.22
CA LYS A 393 -29.96 18.96 5.76
C LYS A 393 -29.60 18.65 4.30
N GLU A 394 -29.83 17.42 3.84
CA GLU A 394 -29.70 17.06 2.42
C GLU A 394 -30.78 17.78 1.60
N ARG A 395 -32.00 17.83 2.13
CA ARG A 395 -33.12 18.54 1.51
C ARG A 395 -32.82 20.03 1.34
N SER A 396 -32.30 20.70 2.36
CA SER A 396 -31.95 22.12 2.30
C SER A 396 -30.74 22.46 1.41
N LYS A 397 -29.92 21.47 1.02
CA LYS A 397 -28.86 21.67 0.02
C LYS A 397 -29.37 21.59 -1.41
N ARG A 398 -30.47 20.88 -1.65
CA ARG A 398 -31.11 20.74 -2.98
C ARG A 398 -32.02 21.92 -3.30
N THR A 399 -32.48 22.63 -2.28
CA THR A 399 -33.26 23.86 -2.42
C THR A 399 -32.36 25.07 -2.14
N PRO A 400 -32.09 25.95 -3.11
CA PRO A 400 -31.45 27.23 -2.81
C PRO A 400 -32.26 27.97 -1.74
N TRP A 401 -31.58 28.62 -0.80
CA TRP A 401 -32.23 29.58 0.09
C TRP A 401 -32.87 30.68 -0.78
N VAL A 402 -34.20 30.83 -0.69
CA VAL A 402 -34.97 31.89 -1.36
C VAL A 402 -34.68 33.23 -0.72
#